data_AF-A0A2H0AD12-F1
#
_entry.id   AF-A0A2H0AD12-F1
#
_cell.length_a   1.000
_cell.length_b   1.000
_cell.length_c   1.000
_cell.angle_alpha   90.00
_cell.angle_beta   90.00
_cell.angle_gamma   90.00
#
_symmetry.space_group_name_H-M   'P 1'
#
loop_
_entity.id
_entity.type
_entity.pdbx_description
1 polymer ?
#
loop_
_entity_poly.entity_id
_entity_poly.type
_entity_poly.pdbx_seq_one_letter_code
_entity_poly.pdbx_strand_id
1 'polypeptide(L)'
;MRVKIATGMALLLLVVIFTLQNTELIVIQFLFWHFSLSRALMLFLVLAVGILIGFMAGRSRLDNAKDVRNQSGGCEKNGDG
;
A
#
# COMPACT_ATOMS: atom_id res chain seq x y z
N MET A 1 -13.34 21.51 -12.52
CA MET A 1 -13.24 20.15 -11.91
C MET A 1 -12.98 19.03 -12.92
N ARG A 2 -13.46 19.12 -14.17
CA ARG A 2 -13.29 18.09 -15.21
C ARG A 2 -11.85 17.92 -15.72
N VAL A 3 -11.10 19.02 -15.82
CA VAL A 3 -9.71 18.98 -16.29
C VAL A 3 -8.80 18.25 -15.32
N LYS A 4 -8.97 18.40 -14.00
CA LYS A 4 -8.18 17.69 -12.98
C LYS A 4 -8.34 16.17 -13.09
N ILE A 5 -9.57 15.70 -13.35
CA ILE A 5 -9.85 14.27 -13.56
C ILE A 5 -9.32 13.82 -14.94
N ALA A 6 -9.53 14.60 -16.00
CA ALA A 6 -9.03 14.27 -17.33
C ALA A 6 -7.49 14.18 -17.36
N THR A 7 -6.79 15.09 -16.68
CA THR A 7 -5.34 15.06 -16.50
C THR A 7 -4.91 13.84 -15.70
N GLY A 8 -5.61 13.51 -14.61
CA GLY A 8 -5.36 12.28 -13.85
C GLY A 8 -5.53 11.01 -14.69
N MET A 9 -6.58 10.96 -15.53
CA MET A 9 -6.87 9.83 -16.41
C MET A 9 -5.84 9.69 -17.54
N ALA A 10 -5.39 10.82 -18.11
CA ALA A 10 -4.33 10.85 -19.12
C ALA A 10 -2.99 10.40 -18.55
N LEU A 11 -2.63 10.85 -17.34
CA LEU A 11 -1.42 10.39 -16.66
C LEU A 11 -1.47 8.90 -16.32
N LEU A 12 -2.62 8.40 -15.87
CA LEU A 12 -2.80 6.98 -15.58
C LEU A 12 -2.64 6.13 -16.85
N LEU A 13 -3.25 6.55 -17.96
CA LEU A 13 -3.06 5.91 -19.28
C LEU A 13 -1.60 5.91 -19.72
N LEU A 14 -0.91 7.05 -19.55
CA LEU A 14 0.51 7.17 -19.89
C LEU A 14 1.37 6.18 -19.10
N VAL A 15 1.12 6.05 -17.79
CA VAL A 15 1.85 5.10 -16.92
C VAL A 15 1.58 3.66 -17.34
N VAL A 16 0.33 3.31 -17.68
CA VAL A 16 -0.02 1.97 -18.17
C VAL A 16 0.71 1.66 -19.49
N ILE A 17 0.64 2.58 -20.46
CA ILE A 17 1.31 2.42 -21.75
C ILE A 17 2.83 2.32 -21.57
N PHE A 18 3.42 3.21 -20.77
CA PHE A 18 4.84 3.17 -20.46
C PHE A 18 5.24 1.84 -19.81
N THR A 19 4.45 1.33 -18.87
CA THR A 19 4.72 0.03 -18.22
C THR A 19 4.62 -1.13 -19.22
N LEU A 20 3.61 -1.12 -20.10
CA LEU A 20 3.46 -2.13 -21.14
C LEU A 20 4.58 -2.08 -22.18
N GLN A 21 5.04 -0.90 -22.57
CA GLN A 21 6.15 -0.72 -23.52
C GLN A 21 7.51 -1.07 -22.90
N ASN A 22 7.72 -0.74 -21.63
CA ASN A 22 8.95 -1.06 -20.88
C ASN A 22 8.88 -2.46 -20.23
N THR A 23 8.04 -3.34 -20.78
CA THR A 23 7.93 -4.73 -20.36
C THR A 23 9.07 -5.55 -20.95
N GLU A 24 10.23 -5.47 -20.28
CA GLU A 24 11.22 -6.54 -20.40
C GLU A 24 10.68 -7.77 -19.67
N LEU A 25 10.39 -8.82 -20.44
CA LEU A 25 9.95 -10.11 -19.93
C LEU A 25 11.09 -10.76 -19.16
N ILE A 26 10.94 -10.86 -17.84
CA ILE A 26 11.84 -11.65 -17.01
C ILE A 26 11.16 -12.97 -16.69
N VAL A 27 11.87 -14.06 -16.97
CA VAL A 27 11.44 -15.40 -16.59
C VAL A 27 11.80 -15.60 -15.12
N ILE A 28 10.78 -15.63 -14.26
CA ILE A 28 10.94 -15.98 -12.86
C ILE A 28 10.83 -17.49 -12.76
N GLN A 29 11.91 -18.13 -12.30
CA GLN A 29 11.92 -19.56 -11.98
C GLN A 29 11.73 -19.71 -10.47
N PHE A 30 10.56 -20.19 -10.06
CA PHE A 30 10.21 -20.38 -8.66
C PHE A 30 10.08 -21.87 -8.37
N LEU A 31 11.19 -22.47 -7.93
CA LEU A 31 11.35 -23.91 -7.61
C LEU A 31 10.92 -24.89 -8.72
N PHE A 32 9.61 -25.02 -9.00
CA PHE A 32 9.03 -25.83 -10.08
C PHE A 32 8.15 -25.04 -11.07
N TRP A 33 7.90 -23.75 -10.82
CA TRP A 33 7.02 -22.92 -11.64
C TRP A 33 7.84 -21.90 -12.45
N HIS A 34 7.56 -21.83 -13.75
CA HIS A 34 8.11 -20.80 -14.62
C HIS A 34 7.00 -19.80 -14.97
N PHE A 35 7.23 -18.53 -14.69
CA PHE A 35 6.30 -17.47 -15.05
C PHE A 35 7.06 -16.32 -15.71
N SER A 36 6.61 -15.94 -16.90
CA SER A 36 7.15 -14.81 -17.65
C SER A 36 6.33 -13.58 -17.29
N LEU A 37 6.91 -12.66 -16.51
CA LEU A 37 6.27 -11.41 -16.12
C LEU A 37 7.16 -10.22 -16.46
N SER A 38 6.54 -9.08 -16.72
CA SER A 38 7.25 -7.81 -16.88
C SER A 38 8.02 -7.47 -15.61
N ARG A 39 9.29 -7.08 -15.74
CA ARG A 39 10.11 -6.61 -14.61
C ARG A 39 9.43 -5.47 -13.84
N ALA A 40 8.77 -4.57 -14.56
CA ALA A 40 8.07 -3.43 -13.95
C ALA A 40 6.85 -3.87 -13.13
N LEU A 41 6.05 -4.83 -13.63
CA LEU A 41 4.93 -5.40 -12.87
C LEU A 41 5.39 -6.10 -11.59
N MET A 42 6.53 -6.82 -11.67
CA MET A 42 7.10 -7.51 -10.51
C MET A 42 7.51 -6.52 -9.42
N LEU A 43 8.20 -5.43 -9.77
CA LEU A 43 8.56 -4.37 -8.84
C LEU A 43 7.32 -3.71 -8.23
N PHE A 44 6.28 -3.44 -9.04
CA PHE A 44 5.02 -2.87 -8.55
C PHE A 44 4.30 -3.80 -7.57
N LEU A 45 4.24 -5.10 -7.87
CA LEU A 45 3.62 -6.10 -7.00
C LEU A 45 4.36 -6.21 -5.67
N VAL A 46 5.69 -6.32 -5.69
CA VAL A 46 6.51 -6.41 -4.47
C VAL A 46 6.33 -5.15 -3.61
N LEU A 47 6.35 -3.97 -4.23
CA LEU A 47 6.12 -2.70 -3.55
C LEU A 47 4.71 -2.62 -2.97
N ALA A 48 3.67 -3.01 -3.72
CA ALA A 48 2.29 -3.03 -3.26
C ALA A 48 2.11 -3.96 -2.04
N VAL A 49 2.69 -5.17 -2.09
CA VAL A 49 2.67 -6.12 -0.96
C VAL A 49 3.42 -5.53 0.25
N GLY A 50 4.59 -4.93 0.03
CA GLY A 50 5.36 -4.26 1.09
C GLY A 50 4.59 -3.13 1.76
N ILE A 51 3.90 -2.29 0.98
CA ILE A 51 3.02 -1.23 1.50
C ILE A 51 1.86 -1.83 2.30
N LEU A 52 1.23 -2.90 1.80
CA LEU A 52 0.11 -3.54 2.48
C LEU A 52 0.51 -4.10 3.85
N ILE A 53 1.65 -4.80 3.91
CA ILE A 53 2.23 -5.33 5.14
C ILE A 53 2.60 -4.20 6.09
N GLY A 54 3.29 -3.16 5.59
CA GLY A 54 3.68 -1.99 6.38
C GLY A 54 2.47 -1.24 6.94
N PHE A 55 1.40 -1.13 6.18
CA PHE A 55 0.15 -0.50 6.61
C PHE A 55 -0.57 -1.32 7.70
N MET A 56 -0.68 -2.64 7.52
CA MET A 56 -1.24 -3.53 8.55
C MET A 56 -0.41 -3.50 9.84
N ALA A 57 0.92 -3.53 9.74
CA ALA A 57 1.82 -3.46 10.89
C ALA A 57 1.83 -2.09 11.58
N GLY A 58 1.64 -1.00 10.82
CA GLY A 58 1.52 0.36 11.37
C GLY A 58 0.19 0.59 12.09
N ARG A 59 -0.91 0.02 11.57
CA ARG A 59 -2.25 0.18 12.17
C ARG A 59 -2.33 -0.43 13.56
N SER A 60 -1.77 -1.63 13.77
CA SER A 60 -1.77 -2.30 15.08
C SER A 60 -1.01 -1.53 16.18
N ARG A 61 -0.03 -0.70 15.80
CA ARG A 61 0.73 0.15 16.73
C ARG A 61 -0.08 1.38 17.18
N LEU A 62 -0.85 1.99 16.27
CA LEU A 62 -1.64 3.17 16.58
C LEU A 62 -2.88 2.83 17.42
N ASP A 63 -3.46 1.64 17.22
CA ASP A 63 -4.61 1.19 18.00
C ASP A 63 -4.23 0.92 19.48
N ASN A 64 -3.02 0.43 19.76
CA ASN A 64 -2.52 0.27 21.13
C ASN A 64 -2.29 1.60 21.87
N ALA A 65 -1.82 2.63 21.17
CA ALA A 65 -1.56 3.94 21.79
C ALA A 65 -2.84 4.70 22.19
N LYS A 66 -3.98 4.38 21.55
CA LYS A 66 -5.29 4.98 21.89
C LYS A 66 -5.89 4.37 23.15
N ASP A 67 -5.67 3.08 23.38
CA ASP A 67 -6.21 2.39 24.56
C ASP A 67 -5.60 2.94 25.87
N VAL A 68 -4.28 3.15 25.89
CA VAL A 68 -3.59 3.69 27.08
C VAL A 68 -4.09 5.09 27.45
N ARG A 69 -4.36 5.96 26.47
CA ARG A 69 -4.86 7.32 26.75
C ARG A 69 -6.31 7.33 27.26
N ASN A 70 -7.13 6.37 26.84
CA ASN A 70 -8.52 6.26 27.29
C ASN A 70 -8.61 5.82 28.75
N GLN A 71 -7.67 4.98 29.22
CA GLN A 71 -7.63 4.54 30.62
C GLN A 71 -7.16 5.64 31.59
N SER A 72 -6.22 6.49 31.19
CA SER A 72 -5.77 7.62 32.02
C SER A 72 -6.85 8.70 32.21
N GLY A 73 -7.72 8.93 31.21
CA GLY A 73 -8.85 9.85 31.33
C GLY A 73 -10.02 9.30 32.18
N GLY A 74 -10.05 7.99 32.43
CA GLY A 74 -11.07 7.35 33.27
C GLY A 74 -10.83 7.49 34.78
N CYS A 75 -9.56 7.58 35.21
CA CYS A 75 -9.24 7.72 36.63
C CYS A 75 -9.53 9.12 37.19
N GLU A 76 -9.62 10.16 36.35
CA GLU A 76 -9.92 11.53 36.81
C GLU A 76 -11.42 11.77 37.04
N LYS A 77 -12.31 10.86 36.59
CA LYS A 77 -13.77 11.03 36.70
C LYS A 77 -14.41 10.32 37.90
N ASN A 78 -13.63 9.67 38.76
CA ASN A 78 -14.13 8.90 39.90
C ASN A 78 -13.44 9.30 41.22
N GLY A 79 -13.30 10.61 41.44
CA GLY A 79 -12.67 11.18 42.64
C GLY A 79 -13.43 12.34 43.29
N ASP A 80 -14.60 12.71 42.75
CA ASP A 80 -15.49 13.72 43.35
C ASP A 80 -16.86 13.09 43.59
N GLY A 81 -17.05 12.55 44.79
CA GLY A 81 -18.29 11.98 45.31
C GLY A 81 -18.28 12.04 46.82
#